data_AF-A0A927UEI0-F1
#
_entry.id   AF-A0A927UEI0-F1
#
_cell.length_a   1.000
_cell.length_b   1.000
_cell.length_c   1.000
_cell.angle_alpha   90.00
_cell.angle_beta   90.00
_cell.angle_gamma   90.00
#
_symmetry.space_group_name_H-M   'P 1'
#
loop_
_entity.id
_entity.type
_entity.pdbx_description
1 polymer ?
#
loop_
_entity_poly.entity_id
_entity_poly.type
_entity_poly.pdbx_seq_one_letter_code
_entity_poly.pdbx_strand_id
1 'polypeptide(L)' 'MDFQLLPLEKADLPKFKRDMQEAFQLGAAAWEENLDEEILPESHINKSLSAKGSIAYKAV' A
#
# COMPACT_ATOMS: atom_id res chain seq x y z
N MET A 1 2.07 17.45 -16.66
CA MET A 1 2.26 16.11 -16.10
C MET A 1 0.91 15.44 -16.18
N ASP A 2 0.75 14.48 -17.07
CA ASP A 2 -0.51 13.77 -17.26
C ASP A 2 -0.57 12.62 -16.26
N PHE A 3 -1.11 12.90 -15.07
CA PHE A 3 -1.33 11.89 -14.04
C PHE A 3 -2.51 11.02 -14.44
N GLN A 4 -2.31 9.70 -14.50
CA GLN A 4 -3.37 8.75 -14.79
C GLN A 4 -3.42 7.61 -13.76
N LEU A 5 -4.63 7.14 -13.48
CA LEU A 5 -4.87 5.94 -12.66
C LEU A 5 -5.21 4.77 -13.57
N LEU A 6 -4.35 3.76 -13.56
CA LEU A 6 -4.54 2.51 -14.29
C LEU A 6 -4.79 1.37 -13.29
N PRO A 7 -5.63 0.37 -13.63
CA PRO A 7 -5.80 -0.81 -12.81
C PRO A 7 -4.44 -1.45 -12.50
N LEU A 8 -4.26 -1.89 -11.26
CA LEU A 8 -3.02 -2.51 -10.82
C LEU A 8 -2.82 -3.85 -11.53
N GLU A 9 -1.64 -4.06 -12.13
CA GLU A 9 -1.28 -5.33 -12.75
C GLU A 9 -0.51 -6.21 -11.76
N LYS A 10 -0.50 -7.53 -12.02
CA LYS A 10 0.22 -8.47 -11.15
C LYS A 10 1.72 -8.17 -11.05
N ALA A 11 2.32 -7.64 -12.13
CA ALA A 11 3.72 -7.26 -12.17
C ALA A 11 4.04 -6.10 -11.20
N ASP A 12 3.06 -5.24 -10.91
CA ASP A 12 3.24 -4.08 -10.03
C ASP A 12 2.99 -4.40 -8.55
N LEU A 13 2.39 -5.56 -8.24
CA LEU A 13 2.02 -5.95 -6.86
C LEU A 13 3.18 -5.83 -5.85
N PRO A 14 4.41 -6.26 -6.15
CA PRO A 14 5.51 -6.13 -5.19
C PRO A 14 5.80 -4.67 -4.84
N LYS A 15 5.81 -3.78 -5.84
CA LYS A 15 6.03 -2.35 -5.64
C LYS A 15 4.86 -1.71 -4.91
N PHE A 16 3.63 -2.00 -5.32
CA PHE A 16 2.42 -1.47 -4.71
C PHE A 16 2.34 -1.76 -3.21
N LYS A 17 2.59 -3.02 -2.81
CA LYS A 17 2.58 -3.43 -1.39
C LYS A 17 3.64 -2.70 -0.59
N ARG A 18 4.86 -2.62 -1.13
CA ARG A 18 5.97 -1.93 -0.49
C ARG A 18 5.67 -0.43 -0.31
N ASP A 19 5.23 0.24 -1.37
CA ASP A 19 4.90 1.66 -1.33
C ASP A 19 3.76 1.95 -0.32
N MET A 20 2.74 1.08 -0.25
CA MET A 20 1.68 1.19 0.78
C MET A 20 2.22 1.02 2.19
N GLN A 21 3.02 -0.01 2.44
CA GLN A 21 3.57 -0.27 3.78
C GLN A 21 4.46 0.90 4.23
N GLU A 22 5.38 1.36 3.38
CA GLU A 22 6.25 2.50 3.66
C GLU A 22 5.46 3.77 3.96
N ALA A 23 4.43 4.08 3.15
CA ALA A 23 3.60 5.27 3.35
C ALA A 23 2.86 5.26 4.69
N PHE A 24 2.30 4.11 5.09
CA PHE A 24 1.61 3.98 6.37
C PHE A 24 2.58 4.02 7.55
N GLN A 25 3.76 3.40 7.42
CA GLN A 25 4.79 3.45 8.45
C GLN A 25 5.28 4.89 8.68
N LEU A 26 5.54 5.65 7.60
CA LEU A 26 5.92 7.06 7.69
C LEU A 26 4.83 7.91 8.34
N GLY A 27 3.57 7.65 7.99
CA GLY A 27 2.42 8.31 8.61
C GLY A 27 2.35 8.06 10.11
N ALA A 28 2.59 6.82 10.56
CA ALA A 28 2.58 6.46 11.96
C ALA A 28 3.78 7.05 12.73
N ALA A 29 4.98 7.00 12.14
CA ALA A 29 6.20 7.55 12.75
C ALA A 29 6.15 9.06 12.97
N ALA A 30 5.29 9.79 12.26
CA ALA A 30 5.04 11.21 12.51
C ALA A 30 4.24 11.48 13.80
N TRP A 31 3.59 10.46 14.37
CA TRP A 31 2.74 10.55 15.56
C TRP A 31 3.35 9.87 16.79
N GLU A 32 4.15 8.83 16.59
CA GLU A 32 4.78 8.06 17.67
C GLU A 32 6.27 7.88 17.40
N GLU A 33 7.08 8.48 18.26
CA GLU A 33 8.53 8.24 18.29
C GLU A 33 8.76 6.86 18.92
N ASN A 34 9.25 5.90 18.13
CA ASN A 34 9.52 4.49 18.48
C ASN A 34 8.32 3.54 18.30
N LEU A 35 7.84 3.43 17.05
CA LEU A 35 6.99 2.31 16.66
C LEU A 35 7.77 0.99 16.67
N ASP A 36 7.44 0.13 17.64
CA ASP A 36 7.94 -1.24 17.75
C ASP A 36 7.19 -2.23 16.82
N GLU A 37 6.03 -1.83 16.30
CA GLU A 37 5.18 -2.65 15.42
C GLU A 37 5.27 -2.21 13.95
N GLU A 38 5.26 -3.18 13.03
CA GLU A 38 5.13 -2.95 11.60
C GLU A 38 3.70 -2.51 11.28
N ILE A 39 3.55 -1.29 10.76
CA ILE A 39 2.26 -0.78 10.34
C ILE A 39 1.94 -1.30 8.95
N LEU A 40 0.70 -1.79 8.83
CA LEU A 40 0.14 -2.35 7.60
C LEU A 40 1.02 -3.47 7.02
N PRO A 41 1.20 -4.59 7.75
CA PRO A 41 1.96 -5.74 7.25
C PRO A 41 1.36 -6.27 5.95
N GLU A 42 2.18 -6.95 5.15
CA GLU A 42 1.76 -7.45 3.83
C GLU A 42 0.48 -8.31 3.89
N SER A 43 0.27 -9.06 4.98
CA SER A 43 -0.95 -9.86 5.20
C SER A 43 -2.23 -9.01 5.20
N HIS A 44 -2.19 -7.79 5.74
CA HIS A 44 -3.31 -6.86 5.75
C HIS A 44 -3.56 -6.26 4.36
N ILE A 45 -2.49 -5.99 3.60
CA ILE A 45 -2.58 -5.53 2.21
C ILE A 45 -3.20 -6.63 1.33
N ASN A 46 -2.73 -7.88 1.48
CA ASN A 46 -3.28 -9.05 0.79
C ASN A 46 -4.76 -9.24 1.10
N LYS A 47 -5.14 -9.12 2.39
CA LYS A 47 -6.55 -9.18 2.79
C LYS A 47 -7.37 -8.10 2.08
N SER A 48 -6.87 -6.87 2.02
CA SER A 48 -7.53 -5.75 1.34
C SER A 48 -7.66 -5.98 -0.16
N LEU A 49 -6.61 -6.47 -0.83
CA LEU A 49 -6.61 -6.79 -2.26
C LEU A 49 -7.50 -7.99 -2.64
N SER A 50 -7.74 -8.90 -1.70
CA SER A 50 -8.60 -10.08 -1.90
C SER A 50 -10.06 -9.85 -1.51
N ALA A 51 -10.38 -8.70 -0.91
CA ALA A 51 -11.72 -8.40 -0.46
C ALA A 51 -12.69 -8.32 -1.65
N LYS A 52 -13.90 -8.89 -1.49
CA LYS A 52 -14.91 -8.89 -2.54
C LYS A 52 -15.25 -7.46 -2.97
N GLY A 53 -15.12 -7.18 -4.26
CA GLY A 53 -15.40 -5.85 -4.83
C GLY A 53 -14.24 -4.86 -4.71
N SER A 54 -13.07 -5.26 -4.20
CA SER A 54 -11.88 -4.42 -4.21
C SER A 54 -11.30 -4.27 -5.62
N ILE A 55 -10.80 -3.07 -5.92
CA ILE A 55 -10.05 -2.75 -7.12
C ILE A 55 -8.89 -1.83 -6.70
N ALA A 56 -7.67 -2.17 -7.10
CA ALA A 56 -6.47 -1.37 -6.84
C ALA A 56 -5.99 -0.69 -8.12
N TYR A 57 -5.35 0.47 -7.96
CA TYR A 57 -4.84 1.30 -9.05
C TYR A 57 -3.39 1.69 -8.80
N LYS A 58 -2.65 1.92 -9.89
CA LYS A 58 -1.33 2.56 -9.89
C LYS A 58 -1.42 3.92 -10.58
N ALA A 59 -0.60 4.85 -10.11
CA ALA A 59 -0.36 6.12 -10.80
C ALA A 59 0.75 5.95 -11.84
N VAL A 60 0.59 6.56 -13.01
CA VAL A 60 1.61 6.69 -14.07
C VAL A 60 1.76 8.13 -14.53
#